data_AF-A0A8T5IJL0-F1
#
_entry.id   AF-A0A8T5IJL0-F1
#
_cell.length_a   1.000
_cell.length_b   1.000
_cell.length_c   1.000
_cell.angle_alpha   90.00
_cell.angle_beta   90.00
_cell.angle_gamma   90.00
#
_symmetry.space_group_name_H-M   'P 1'
#
loop_
_entity.id
_entity.type
_entity.pdbx_description
1 polymer ?
#
loop_
_entity_poly.entity_id
_entity_poly.type
_entity_poly.pdbx_seq_one_letter_code
_entity_poly.pdbx_strand_id
1 'polypeptide(L)'
;MLNNREIKVILSEEADKVYTELNEIVGQEKLKRIKSSFHQTLLRSILRIKDLLKSNPFAGNQIQKNKIPKGYIKKYEIENLWRIELANRWRLIYTINGNEVEITNFILDIFNHKNYDKIFRYKH
;
A
#
# COMPACT_ATOMS: atom_id res chain seq x y z
N MET A 1 5.17 -0.46 23.56
CA MET A 1 6.39 0.04 22.88
C MET A 1 6.98 -1.13 22.10
N LEU A 2 7.18 -0.99 20.78
CA LEU A 2 7.62 -2.04 19.84
C LEU A 2 9.14 -2.32 19.90
N ASN A 3 9.79 -2.02 21.02
CA ASN A 3 11.16 -1.49 21.05
C ASN A 3 12.31 -2.43 20.63
N ASN A 4 12.05 -3.69 20.26
CA ASN A 4 13.10 -4.60 19.76
C ASN A 4 12.73 -5.33 18.45
N ARG A 5 11.60 -5.02 17.81
CA ARG A 5 11.19 -5.72 16.59
C ARG A 5 11.69 -5.02 15.33
N GLU A 6 12.30 -5.76 14.43
CA GLU A 6 12.63 -5.27 13.09
C GLU A 6 11.33 -5.03 12.31
N ILE A 7 11.19 -3.86 11.69
CA ILE A 7 10.01 -3.54 10.87
C ILE A 7 10.39 -3.54 9.40
N LYS A 8 9.73 -4.41 8.63
CA LYS A 8 9.92 -4.56 7.18
C LYS A 8 8.69 -4.09 6.43
N VAL A 9 8.93 -3.46 5.28
CA VAL A 9 7.89 -3.07 4.33
C VAL A 9 8.22 -3.72 3.00
N ILE A 10 7.42 -4.69 2.59
CA ILE A 10 7.66 -5.55 1.42
C ILE A 10 6.51 -5.36 0.43
N LEU A 11 6.80 -5.32 -0.86
CA LEU A 11 5.80 -5.21 -1.93
C LEU A 11 5.48 -6.60 -2.49
N SER A 12 4.21 -6.87 -2.77
CA SER A 12 3.81 -7.95 -3.67
C SER A 12 4.26 -7.65 -5.10
N GLU A 13 4.19 -8.64 -5.99
CA GLU A 13 4.45 -8.44 -7.42
C GLU A 13 3.53 -7.36 -8.03
N GLU A 14 2.25 -7.35 -7.65
CA GLU A 14 1.28 -6.37 -8.14
C GLU A 14 1.60 -4.95 -7.64
N ALA A 15 1.93 -4.81 -6.36
CA ALA A 15 2.27 -3.53 -5.78
C ALA A 15 3.61 -3.02 -6.32
N ASP A 16 4.58 -3.90 -6.52
CA ASP A 16 5.88 -3.56 -7.08
C ASP A 16 5.76 -3.09 -8.54
N LYS A 17 4.93 -3.76 -9.34
CA LYS A 17 4.65 -3.34 -10.72
C LYS A 17 4.12 -1.91 -10.77
N VAL A 18 3.11 -1.59 -9.98
CA VAL A 18 2.55 -0.22 -9.90
C VAL A 18 3.59 0.78 -9.42
N TYR A 19 4.40 0.40 -8.43
CA TYR A 19 5.43 1.27 -7.88
C TYR A 19 6.54 1.55 -8.91
N THR A 20 7.01 0.53 -9.64
CA THR A 20 8.05 0.63 -10.66
C THR A 20 7.58 1.47 -11.85
N GLU A 21 6.39 1.18 -12.40
CA GLU A 21 5.80 1.97 -13.48
C GLU A 21 5.67 3.46 -13.10
N LEU A 22 5.23 3.74 -11.86
CA LEU A 22 5.11 5.11 -11.38
C LEU A 22 6.47 5.81 -11.25
N ASN A 23 7.51 5.10 -10.78
CA ASN A 23 8.86 5.66 -10.69
C ASN A 23 9.43 6.01 -12.07
N GLU A 24 9.22 5.15 -13.07
CA GLU A 24 9.63 5.42 -14.45
C GLU A 24 8.97 6.67 -15.00
N ILE A 25 7.64 6.79 -14.85
CA ILE A 25 6.87 7.97 -15.29
C ILE A 25 7.41 9.23 -14.62
N VAL A 26 7.59 9.20 -13.29
CA VAL A 26 8.13 10.35 -12.54
C VAL A 26 9.56 10.69 -12.97
N GLY A 27 10.39 9.69 -13.27
CA GLY A 27 11.72 9.88 -13.83
C GLY A 27 11.67 10.66 -15.14
N GLN A 28 10.81 10.25 -16.07
CA GLN A 28 10.63 10.92 -17.35
C GLN A 28 10.07 12.35 -17.21
N GLU A 29 9.13 12.57 -16.29
CA GLU A 29 8.60 13.90 -15.99
C GLU A 29 9.71 14.85 -15.48
N LYS A 30 10.58 14.35 -14.59
CA LYS A 30 11.71 15.12 -14.07
C LYS A 30 12.70 15.49 -15.18
N LEU A 31 13.02 14.55 -16.08
CA LEU A 31 13.86 14.81 -17.26
C LEU A 31 13.27 15.91 -18.14
N LYS A 32 11.94 15.93 -18.30
CA LYS A 32 11.19 16.98 -19.01
C LYS A 32 10.99 18.27 -18.22
N ARG A 33 11.64 18.41 -17.05
CA ARG A 33 11.54 19.58 -16.14
C ARG A 33 10.13 19.85 -15.62
N ILE A 34 9.23 18.87 -15.64
CA ILE A 34 7.89 18.98 -15.05
C ILE A 34 8.05 19.09 -13.53
N LYS A 35 7.67 20.24 -12.97
CA LYS A 35 7.88 20.57 -11.54
C LYS A 35 6.84 19.95 -10.62
N SER A 36 5.64 19.68 -11.12
CA SER A 36 4.56 19.05 -10.38
C SER A 36 3.65 18.30 -11.32
N SER A 37 3.21 17.12 -10.88
CA SER A 37 2.27 16.28 -11.59
C SER A 37 1.48 15.45 -10.59
N PHE A 38 0.40 14.85 -11.08
CA PHE A 38 -0.32 13.82 -10.35
C PHE A 38 0.61 12.64 -9.96
N HIS A 39 1.45 12.16 -10.89
CA HIS A 39 2.34 11.01 -10.67
C HIS A 39 3.37 11.29 -9.56
N GLN A 40 4.00 12.46 -9.59
CA GLN A 40 4.94 12.88 -8.54
C GLN A 40 4.25 12.99 -7.18
N THR A 41 3.02 13.49 -7.15
CA THR A 41 2.25 13.61 -5.91
C THR A 41 1.87 12.23 -5.35
N LEU A 42 1.45 11.31 -6.21
CA LEU A 42 1.15 9.93 -5.81
C LEU A 42 2.42 9.22 -5.30
N LEU A 43 3.54 9.33 -6.01
CA LEU A 43 4.80 8.70 -5.60
C LEU A 43 5.27 9.22 -4.23
N ARG A 44 5.24 10.54 -4.03
CA ARG A 44 5.54 11.14 -2.71
C ARG A 44 4.62 10.60 -1.61
N SER A 45 3.33 10.42 -1.91
CA SER A 45 2.40 9.84 -0.95
C SER A 45 2.75 8.38 -0.62
N ILE A 46 3.14 7.56 -1.60
CA ILE A 46 3.54 6.17 -1.38
C ILE A 46 4.80 6.10 -0.52
N LEU A 47 5.83 6.91 -0.85
CA LEU A 47 7.07 6.96 -0.08
C LEU A 47 6.82 7.36 1.37
N ARG A 48 6.02 8.42 1.59
CA ARG A 48 5.62 8.86 2.93
C ARG A 48 4.90 7.74 3.70
N ILE A 49 4.02 6.98 3.06
CA ILE A 49 3.34 5.86 3.70
C ILE A 49 4.30 4.70 4.00
N LYS A 50 5.24 4.36 3.11
CA LYS A 50 6.26 3.34 3.38
C LYS A 50 7.11 3.71 4.59
N ASP A 51 7.51 4.97 4.71
CA ASP A 51 8.27 5.44 5.87
C ASP A 51 7.43 5.48 7.15
N LEU A 52 6.16 5.88 7.05
CA LEU A 52 5.22 5.82 8.16
C LEU A 52 5.07 4.39 8.68
N LEU A 53 4.90 3.40 7.79
CA LEU A 53 4.75 2.00 8.17
C LEU A 53 5.98 1.43 8.88
N LYS A 54 7.19 1.87 8.51
CA LYS A 54 8.42 1.52 9.25
C LYS A 54 8.43 2.02 10.69
N SER A 55 7.76 3.13 10.99
CA SER A 55 7.65 3.68 12.34
C SER A 55 6.39 3.24 13.10
N ASN A 56 5.32 2.96 12.36
CA ASN A 56 4.01 2.57 12.87
C ASN A 56 3.35 1.58 11.90
N PRO A 57 3.54 0.26 12.09
CA PRO A 57 2.99 -0.76 11.21
C PRO A 57 1.46 -0.74 11.13
N PHE A 58 0.78 -0.18 12.14
CA PHE A 58 -0.68 -0.17 12.29
C PHE A 58 -1.30 1.18 11.89
N ALA A 59 -0.59 2.02 11.13
CA ALA A 59 -1.04 3.37 10.78
C ALA A 59 -2.28 3.44 9.86
N GLY A 60 -2.66 2.34 9.21
CA GLY A 60 -3.84 2.26 8.35
C GLY A 60 -5.16 2.04 9.09
N ASN A 61 -6.25 1.94 8.35
CA ASN A 61 -7.52 1.45 8.87
C ASN A 61 -7.63 -0.06 8.62
N GLN A 62 -7.85 -0.83 9.68
CA GLN A 62 -8.11 -2.25 9.56
C GLN A 62 -9.48 -2.50 8.90
N ILE A 63 -9.51 -3.40 7.93
CA ILE A 63 -10.73 -3.89 7.29
C ILE A 63 -11.32 -4.99 8.17
N GLN A 64 -12.62 -4.89 8.46
CA GLN A 64 -13.34 -5.92 9.21
C GLN A 64 -13.20 -7.28 8.51
N LYS A 65 -12.97 -8.37 9.27
CA LYS A 65 -12.67 -9.70 8.72
C LYS A 65 -13.70 -10.19 7.68
N ASN A 66 -14.98 -9.95 7.93
CA ASN A 66 -16.08 -10.29 7.01
C ASN A 66 -16.13 -9.45 5.71
N LYS A 67 -15.39 -8.34 5.65
CA LYS A 67 -15.28 -7.46 4.47
C LYS A 67 -14.00 -7.68 3.67
N ILE A 68 -13.11 -8.58 4.10
CA ILE A 68 -11.88 -8.90 3.37
C ILE A 68 -12.26 -9.65 2.08
N PRO A 69 -11.85 -9.15 0.89
CA PRO A 69 -12.12 -9.85 -0.36
C PRO A 69 -11.52 -11.26 -0.37
N LYS A 70 -12.32 -12.27 -0.72
CA LYS A 70 -11.90 -13.69 -0.76
C LYS A 70 -10.66 -13.93 -1.66
N GLY A 71 -10.48 -13.10 -2.70
CA GLY A 71 -9.32 -13.16 -3.57
C GLY A 71 -8.00 -12.94 -2.83
N TYR A 72 -7.95 -11.97 -1.90
CA TYR A 72 -6.75 -11.74 -1.10
C TYR A 72 -6.49 -12.88 -0.12
N ILE A 73 -7.53 -13.37 0.56
CA ILE A 73 -7.42 -14.50 1.49
C ILE A 73 -6.85 -15.73 0.77
N LYS A 74 -7.41 -16.08 -0.40
CA LYS A 74 -6.98 -17.26 -1.16
C LYS A 74 -5.57 -17.10 -1.74
N LYS A 75 -5.20 -15.90 -2.19
CA LYS A 75 -3.93 -15.67 -2.90
C LYS A 75 -2.75 -15.51 -1.95
N TYR A 76 -2.94 -14.81 -0.85
CA TYR A 76 -1.86 -14.43 0.06
C TYR A 76 -1.99 -15.06 1.46
N GLU A 77 -2.99 -15.92 1.66
CA GLU A 77 -3.24 -16.64 2.92
C GLU A 77 -3.31 -15.70 4.14
N ILE A 78 -3.94 -14.54 3.96
CA ILE A 78 -4.00 -13.48 4.96
C ILE A 78 -5.18 -13.66 5.94
N GLU A 79 -4.95 -13.26 7.19
CA GLU A 79 -5.98 -13.23 8.23
C GLU A 79 -6.45 -11.81 8.59
N ASN A 80 -5.71 -10.80 8.15
CA ASN A 80 -6.00 -9.39 8.36
C ASN A 80 -5.70 -8.59 7.10
N LEU A 81 -6.39 -7.45 6.95
CA LEU A 81 -6.21 -6.55 5.82
C LEU A 81 -6.34 -5.12 6.32
N TRP A 82 -5.48 -4.25 5.84
CA TRP A 82 -5.40 -2.85 6.20
C TRP A 82 -5.43 -2.00 4.94
N ARG A 83 -6.02 -0.81 5.07
CA ARG A 83 -6.11 0.19 4.01
C ARG A 83 -5.58 1.50 4.52
N ILE A 84 -4.74 2.15 3.72
CA ILE A 84 -4.33 3.53 3.97
C ILE A 84 -4.55 4.38 2.72
N GLU A 85 -5.11 5.57 2.91
CA GLU A 85 -5.37 6.51 1.82
C GLU A 85 -4.07 7.12 1.32
N LEU A 86 -3.97 7.27 0.01
CA LEU A 86 -2.92 7.97 -0.70
C LEU A 86 -3.51 9.21 -1.37
N ALA A 87 -2.64 10.05 -1.95
CA ALA A 87 -3.07 11.20 -2.73
C ALA A 87 -4.06 10.80 -3.84
N ASN A 88 -4.96 11.74 -4.18
CA ASN A 88 -5.87 11.62 -5.32
C ASN A 88 -6.81 10.40 -5.28
N ARG A 89 -7.28 10.03 -4.09
CA ARG A 89 -8.17 8.87 -3.86
C ARG A 89 -7.56 7.54 -4.31
N TRP A 90 -6.25 7.43 -4.24
CA TRP A 90 -5.57 6.14 -4.31
C TRP A 90 -5.50 5.50 -2.94
N ARG A 91 -5.32 4.19 -2.91
CA ARG A 91 -5.23 3.40 -1.68
C ARG A 91 -4.09 2.43 -1.80
N LEU A 92 -3.41 2.26 -0.68
CA LEU A 92 -2.46 1.18 -0.46
C LEU A 92 -3.13 0.17 0.46
N ILE A 93 -3.14 -1.09 0.02
CA ILE A 93 -3.68 -2.22 0.77
C ILE A 93 -2.51 -3.07 1.25
N TYR A 94 -2.52 -3.46 2.51
CA TYR A 94 -1.46 -4.27 3.09
C TYR A 94 -1.99 -5.22 4.16
N THR A 95 -1.23 -6.27 4.44
CA THR A 95 -1.41 -7.13 5.61
C THR A 95 -0.26 -6.90 6.57
N ILE A 96 -0.50 -7.16 7.85
CA ILE A 96 0.53 -7.17 8.89
C ILE A 96 0.74 -8.62 9.30
N ASN A 97 1.96 -9.10 9.15
CA ASN A 97 2.41 -10.35 9.75
C ASN A 97 3.54 -10.03 10.72
N GLY A 98 3.70 -10.78 11.80
CA GLY A 98 4.80 -10.55 12.73
C GLY A 98 4.89 -11.60 13.81
N ASN A 99 6.07 -11.71 14.37
CA ASN A 99 6.40 -12.58 15.49
C ASN A 99 7.08 -11.75 16.60
N GLU A 100 7.81 -12.40 17.49
CA GLU A 100 8.50 -11.73 18.59
C GLU A 100 9.70 -10.87 18.13
N VAL A 101 10.22 -11.14 16.93
CA VAL A 101 11.47 -10.56 16.39
C VAL A 101 11.21 -9.56 15.27
N GLU A 102 10.21 -9.78 14.41
CA GLU A 102 9.93 -8.93 13.27
C GLU A 102 8.44 -8.64 13.07
N ILE A 103 8.15 -7.50 12.44
CA ILE A 103 6.84 -7.14 11.91
C ILE A 103 7.02 -6.79 10.43
N THR A 104 6.29 -7.48 9.57
CA THR A 104 6.26 -7.25 8.14
C THR A 104 4.93 -6.62 7.74
N ASN A 105 4.99 -5.40 7.19
CA ASN A 105 3.93 -4.83 6.40
C ASN A 105 4.08 -5.30 4.94
N PHE A 106 3.29 -6.29 4.56
CA PHE A 106 3.28 -6.80 3.19
C PHE A 106 2.20 -6.06 2.38
N ILE A 107 2.65 -5.15 1.52
CA ILE A 107 1.79 -4.32 0.65
C ILE A 107 1.31 -5.20 -0.49
N LEU A 108 0.01 -5.45 -0.53
CA LEU A 108 -0.63 -6.35 -1.49
C LEU A 108 -0.97 -5.64 -2.80
N ASP A 109 -1.39 -4.38 -2.72
CA ASP A 109 -1.87 -3.63 -3.88
C ASP A 109 -1.82 -2.12 -3.66
N ILE A 110 -1.68 -1.39 -4.77
CA ILE A 110 -1.74 0.07 -4.85
C ILE A 110 -2.63 0.44 -6.04
N PHE A 111 -3.78 1.07 -5.80
CA PHE A 111 -4.72 1.38 -6.89
C PHE A 111 -5.60 2.59 -6.63
N ASN A 112 -6.26 3.07 -7.70
CA ASN A 112 -7.25 4.14 -7.64
C ASN A 112 -8.59 3.67 -7.02
N HIS A 113 -9.46 4.65 -6.71
CA HIS A 113 -10.78 4.37 -6.15
C HIS A 113 -11.67 3.45 -7.00
N LYS A 114 -11.62 3.51 -8.33
CA LYS A 114 -12.47 2.67 -9.20
C LYS A 114 -12.10 1.19 -9.05
N ASN A 115 -10.80 0.89 -9.06
CA ASN A 115 -10.30 -0.47 -8.87
C ASN A 115 -10.58 -0.95 -7.45
N TYR A 116 -10.42 -0.07 -6.45
CA TYR A 116 -10.80 -0.36 -5.07
C TYR A 116 -12.26 -0.79 -4.96
N ASP A 117 -13.18 0.02 -5.47
CA ASP A 117 -14.61 -0.25 -5.38
C ASP A 117 -14.98 -1.57 -6.07
N LYS A 118 -14.33 -1.88 -7.20
CA LYS A 118 -14.51 -3.16 -7.90
C LYS A 118 -14.04 -4.36 -7.07
N ILE A 119 -12.86 -4.28 -6.47
CA ILE A 119 -12.29 -5.36 -5.65
C ILE A 119 -13.12 -5.59 -4.38
N PHE A 120 -13.54 -4.50 -3.74
CA PHE A 120 -14.32 -4.52 -2.50
C PHE A 120 -15.84 -4.62 -2.73
N ARG A 121 -16.27 -4.64 -3.99
CA ARG A 121 -17.67 -4.74 -4.43
C ARG A 121 -18.57 -3.64 -3.84
N TYR A 122 -18.03 -2.44 -3.68
CA TYR A 122 -18.81 -1.28 -3.28
C TYR A 122 -19.63 -0.77 -4.46
N LYS A 123 -20.90 -0.46 -4.19
CA LYS A 123 -21.79 0.22 -5.12
C LYS A 123 -21.99 1.63 -4.57
N HIS A 124 -21.57 2.62 -5.33
CA HIS A 124 -21.89 4.03 -5.09
C HIS A 124 -23.09 4.42 -5.93
#